data_AF-A0A285QYS2-F1
#
_entry.id   AF-A0A285QYS2-F1
#
_cell.length_a   1.000
_cell.length_b   1.000
_cell.length_c   1.000
_cell.angle_alpha   90.00
_cell.angle_beta   90.00
_cell.angle_gamma   90.00
#
_symmetry.space_group_name_H-M   'P 1'
#
loop_
_entity.id
_entity.type
_entity.pdbx_description
1 polymer ?
#
loop_
_entity_poly.entity_id
_entity_poly.type
_entity_poly.pdbx_seq_one_letter_code
_entity_poly.pdbx_strand_id
1 'polypeptide(L)' 'MASCAMWSPASRWELFPRWLKRLSYVVGVPAWLAIMVMAFSGAIPQHRTVFFILFGAFGAVGMCQTVFVARALLRKLI' A
#
# COMPACT_ATOMS: atom_id res chain seq x y z
N MET A 1 -4.32 -26.88 24.43
CA MET A 1 -3.50 -26.86 23.19
C MET A 1 -4.17 -25.92 22.20
N ALA A 2 -3.76 -24.64 22.18
CA ALA A 2 -4.39 -23.58 21.40
C ALA A 2 -3.48 -23.19 20.23
N SER A 3 -3.65 -23.84 19.07
CA SER A 3 -2.91 -23.52 17.83
C SER A 3 -3.84 -23.09 16.69
N CYS A 4 -4.90 -22.35 17.04
CA CYS A 4 -5.75 -21.65 16.08
C CYS A 4 -5.88 -20.16 16.40
N ALA A 5 -4.82 -19.53 16.94
CA ALA A 5 -4.70 -18.07 16.96
C ALA A 5 -4.41 -17.57 15.54
N MET A 6 -5.46 -17.70 14.73
CA MET A 6 -5.87 -16.85 13.63
C MET A 6 -4.94 -15.66 13.42
N TRP A 7 -4.17 -15.72 12.35
CA TRP A 7 -3.51 -14.58 11.72
C TRP A 7 -4.55 -13.49 11.43
N SER A 8 -4.89 -12.66 12.42
CA SER A 8 -5.84 -11.58 12.22
C SER A 8 -5.16 -10.50 11.35
N PRO A 9 -5.82 -10.00 10.29
CA PRO A 9 -5.33 -8.87 9.50
C PRO A 9 -5.01 -7.64 10.37
N ALA A 10 -5.71 -7.50 11.51
CA ALA A 10 -5.47 -6.46 12.50
C ALA A 10 -4.03 -6.46 13.05
N SER A 11 -3.46 -7.64 13.34
CA SER A 11 -2.09 -7.71 13.89
C SER A 11 -0.99 -7.30 12.89
N ARG A 12 -1.25 -7.43 11.57
CA ARG A 12 -0.32 -6.97 10.53
C ARG A 12 -0.37 -5.47 10.33
N TRP A 13 -1.54 -4.85 10.49
CA TRP A 13 -1.67 -3.41 10.36
C TRP A 13 -0.97 -2.70 11.53
N GLU A 14 -1.01 -3.25 12.74
CA GLU A 14 -0.31 -2.72 13.92
C GLU A 14 1.22 -2.63 13.77
N LEU A 15 1.82 -3.51 12.97
CA LEU A 15 3.26 -3.52 12.69
C LEU A 15 3.75 -2.29 11.90
N PHE A 16 2.86 -1.60 11.20
CA PHE A 16 3.24 -0.42 10.43
C PHE A 16 3.39 0.83 11.31
N PRO A 17 4.45 1.62 11.09
CA PRO A 17 4.59 2.89 11.79
C PRO A 17 3.45 3.85 11.41
N ARG A 18 3.03 4.68 12.38
CA ARG A 18 1.86 5.57 12.24
C ARG A 18 1.97 6.51 11.03
N TRP A 19 3.19 6.95 10.69
CA TRP A 19 3.43 7.80 9.53
C TRP A 19 3.14 7.07 8.21
N LEU A 20 3.47 5.78 8.10
CA LEU A 20 3.25 4.98 6.88
C LEU A 20 1.76 4.68 6.68
N LYS A 21 1.02 4.43 7.77
CA LYS A 21 -0.45 4.34 7.73
C LYS A 21 -1.05 5.63 7.18
N ARG A 22 -0.64 6.79 7.70
CA ARG A 22 -1.08 8.10 7.20
C ARG A 22 -0.72 8.29 5.73
N LEU A 23 0.50 7.96 5.33
CA LEU A 23 0.95 8.08 3.94
C LEU A 23 0.13 7.20 2.99
N SER A 24 -0.28 6.01 3.46
CA SER A 24 -1.17 5.12 2.72
C SER A 24 -2.57 5.70 2.52
N TYR A 25 -3.13 6.34 3.56
CA TYR A 25 -4.45 6.99 3.45
C TYR A 25 -4.43 8.33 2.70
N VAL A 26 -3.36 9.11 2.82
CA VAL A 26 -3.28 10.46 2.22
C VAL A 26 -2.73 10.42 0.80
N VAL A 27 -1.85 9.48 0.47
CA VAL A 27 -1.21 9.39 -0.85
C VAL A 27 -1.67 8.14 -1.59
N GLY A 28 -1.61 6.97 -0.93
CA GLY A 28 -1.95 5.69 -1.56
C GLY A 28 -3.40 5.62 -2.03
N VAL A 29 -4.37 5.87 -1.13
CA VAL A 29 -5.80 5.78 -1.45
C VAL A 29 -6.23 6.79 -2.53
N PRO A 30 -5.86 8.09 -2.47
CA PRO A 30 -6.22 9.04 -3.51
C PRO A 30 -5.54 8.74 -4.84
N ALA A 31 -4.27 8.32 -4.83
CA ALA A 31 -3.58 7.92 -6.05
C ALA A 31 -4.25 6.71 -6.72
N TRP A 32 -4.65 5.71 -5.93
CA TRP A 32 -5.40 4.56 -6.44
C TRP A 32 -6.75 4.96 -7.04
N LEU A 33 -7.53 5.80 -6.34
CA LEU A 33 -8.82 6.30 -6.85
C LEU A 33 -8.65 7.08 -8.15
N ALA A 34 -7.65 7.96 -8.22
CA ALA A 34 -7.38 8.73 -9.44
C ALA A 34 -6.97 7.82 -10.61
N ILE A 35 -6.14 6.80 -10.36
CA ILE A 35 -5.78 5.79 -11.37
C ILE A 35 -7.02 5.03 -11.86
N MET A 36 -7.90 4.59 -10.95
CA MET A 36 -9.14 3.90 -11.31
C MET A 36 -10.05 4.80 -12.16
N VAL A 37 -10.24 6.07 -11.77
CA VAL A 37 -11.05 7.02 -12.54
C VAL A 37 -10.48 7.20 -13.94
N MET A 38 -9.16 7.33 -14.10
CA MET A 38 -8.52 7.43 -15.42
C MET A 38 -8.69 6.16 -16.25
N ALA A 39 -8.66 4.98 -15.62
CA ALA A 39 -8.87 3.70 -16.29
C ALA A 39 -10.31 3.54 -16.79
N PHE A 40 -11.31 3.82 -15.94
CA PHE A 40 -12.72 3.69 -16.31
C PHE A 40 -13.18 4.76 -17.31
N SER A 41 -12.64 5.97 -17.23
CA SER A 41 -12.93 7.03 -18.22
C SER A 41 -12.19 6.86 -19.54
N GLY A 42 -11.24 5.93 -19.63
CA GLY A 42 -10.39 5.77 -20.81
C GLY A 42 -9.41 6.93 -21.04
N ALA A 43 -9.21 7.82 -20.05
CA ALA A 43 -8.38 9.01 -20.15
C ALA A 43 -6.87 8.76 -19.96
N ILE A 44 -6.46 7.49 -19.78
CA ILE A 44 -5.05 7.08 -19.66
C ILE A 44 -4.19 7.61 -20.82
N PRO A 45 -4.58 7.51 -22.11
CA PRO A 45 -3.75 7.94 -23.23
C PRO A 45 -3.54 9.46 -23.24
N GLN A 46 -4.53 10.24 -22.81
CA GLN A 46 -4.52 11.71 -22.80
C GLN A 46 -3.72 12.26 -21.62
N HIS A 47 -3.71 11.55 -20.50
CA HIS A 47 -3.03 11.99 -19.27
C HIS A 47 -1.94 11.00 -18.83
N ARG A 48 -1.19 10.41 -19.79
CA ARG A 48 -0.14 9.42 -19.52
C ARG A 48 0.86 9.87 -18.46
N THR A 49 1.33 11.11 -18.52
CA THR A 49 2.28 11.66 -17.54
C THR A 49 1.70 11.64 -16.13
N VAL A 50 0.44 12.08 -15.98
CA VAL A 50 -0.25 12.10 -14.68
C VAL A 50 -0.46 10.68 -14.16
N PHE A 51 -0.86 9.76 -15.04
CA PHE A 51 -0.98 8.34 -14.70
C PHE A 51 0.34 7.76 -14.16
N PHE A 52 1.47 8.00 -14.85
CA PHE A 52 2.76 7.49 -14.39
C PHE A 52 3.21 8.09 -13.05
N ILE A 53 2.93 9.38 -12.82
CA ILE A 53 3.22 10.03 -11.53
C ILE A 53 2.39 9.41 -10.42
N LEU A 54 1.08 9.24 -10.63
CA LEU A 54 0.18 8.63 -9.64
C LEU A 54 0.55 7.17 -9.38
N PHE A 55 0.86 6.42 -10.44
CA PHE A 55 1.30 5.04 -10.34
C PHE A 55 2.64 4.91 -9.61
N GLY A 56 3.60 5.80 -9.89
CA GLY A 56 4.87 5.89 -9.19
C GLY A 56 4.71 6.24 -7.71
N ALA A 57 3.85 7.22 -7.39
CA ALA A 57 3.53 7.58 -6.01
C ALA A 57 2.88 6.41 -5.26
N PHE A 58 1.89 5.76 -5.86
CA PHE A 58 1.24 4.58 -5.29
C PHE A 58 2.23 3.42 -5.11
N GLY A 59 3.07 3.16 -6.11
CA GLY A 59 4.11 2.13 -6.07
C GLY A 59 5.17 2.39 -4.99
N ALA A 60 5.57 3.65 -4.76
CA ALA A 60 6.50 4.02 -3.70
C ALA A 60 5.91 3.74 -2.31
N VAL A 61 4.62 4.07 -2.09
CA VAL A 61 3.92 3.71 -0.84
C VAL A 61 3.88 2.19 -0.67
N GLY A 62 3.55 1.45 -1.74
CA GLY A 62 3.53 -0.01 -1.74
C GLY A 62 4.90 -0.62 -1.42
N MET A 63 5.98 -0.10 -1.99
CA MET A 63 7.35 -0.55 -1.67
C MET A 63 7.68 -0.30 -0.21
N CYS A 64 7.38 0.88 0.33
CA CYS A 64 7.56 1.15 1.76
C CYS A 64 6.81 0.13 2.61
N GLN A 65 5.52 -0.13 2.33
CA GLN A 65 4.76 -1.15 3.04
C GLN A 65 5.43 -2.53 2.94
N THR A 66 5.84 -2.97 1.75
CA THR A 66 6.49 -4.27 1.54
C THR A 66 7.79 -4.41 2.33
N VAL A 67 8.63 -3.37 2.39
CA VAL A 67 9.88 -3.39 3.19
C VAL A 67 9.59 -3.55 4.68
N PHE A 68 8.59 -2.85 5.22
CA PHE A 68 8.22 -2.98 6.63
C PHE A 68 7.59 -4.35 6.94
N VAL A 69 6.80 -4.91 6.03
CA VAL A 69 6.28 -6.29 6.16
C VAL A 69 7.42 -7.29 6.12
N ALA A 70 8.33 -7.18 5.16
CA ALA A 70 9.49 -8.07 5.02
C ALA A 70 10.38 -8.01 6.27
N ARG A 71 10.66 -6.81 6.79
CA ARG A 71 11.42 -6.64 8.04
C ARG A 71 10.70 -7.24 9.25
N ALA A 72 9.38 -7.12 9.32
CA ALA A 72 8.58 -7.72 10.40
C ALA A 72 8.57 -9.24 10.32
N LEU A 73 8.50 -9.82 9.12
CA LEU A 73 8.59 -11.26 8.88
C LEU A 73 9.98 -11.80 9.25
N LEU A 74 11.05 -11.11 8.85
CA LEU A 74 12.43 -11.45 9.20
C LEU A 74 12.66 -11.49 10.72
N ARG A 75 12.11 -10.53 11.48
CA ARG A 75 12.19 -10.53 12.96
C ARG A 75 11.39 -11.64 13.64
N LYS A 76 10.42 -12.25 12.95
CA LYS A 76 9.67 -13.40 13.48
C LYS A 76 10.34 -14.74 13.16
N LEU A 77 11.25 -14.75 12.19
CA LEU A 77 11.92 -15.95 11.71
C LEU A 77 13.26 -16.21 12.42
N ILE A 78 13.91 -15.15 12.91
CA ILE A 78 15.09 -15.16 13.80
C ILE A 78 14.61 -15.14 15.24
#